data_AF-A0A759NZT4-F1
#
_entry.id   AF-A0A759NZT4-F1
#
_cell.length_a   1.000
_cell.length_b   1.000
_cell.length_c   1.000
_cell.angle_alpha   90.00
_cell.angle_beta   90.00
_cell.angle_gamma   90.00
#
_symmetry.space_group_name_H-M   'P 1'
#
loop_
_entity.id
_entity.type
_entity.pdbx_description
1 polymer ?
#
loop_
_entity_poly.entity_id
_entity_poly.type
_entity_poly.pdbx_seq_one_letter_code
_entity_poly.pdbx_strand_id
1 'polypeptide(L)'
;MSVSHRSSIYREDEVCLFYNYDQAELKTMRKFIIAISTLYFIFYSEVSKASSDYYLNSLCASAEGSQVVDCYKNDLLASNVELKKAEKNITMRIKKWHEMNDDRLDTSVDIALKRLEMSNESFTRYRFAQRSFAQMWGGGGGMASSTRIYSCEAYLNRQRAEQLNNANVADFSTDGD
;
A
#
# COMPACT_ATOMS: atom_id res chain seq x y z
N MET A 1 13.96 -35.79 87.24
CA MET A 1 14.43 -34.38 87.24
C MET A 1 14.46 -33.92 85.79
N SER A 2 13.37 -33.37 85.26
CA SER A 2 13.02 -31.93 85.19
C SER A 2 13.90 -31.10 84.21
N VAL A 3 13.34 -30.89 83.00
CA VAL A 3 13.19 -29.64 82.23
C VAL A 3 14.37 -28.64 82.18
N SER A 4 14.82 -28.26 80.97
CA SER A 4 14.70 -26.86 80.47
C SER A 4 15.22 -26.63 79.04
N HIS A 5 14.43 -25.86 78.29
CA HIS A 5 14.57 -25.35 76.92
C HIS A 5 15.73 -24.37 76.65
N ARG A 6 16.22 -24.40 75.40
CA ARG A 6 16.19 -23.33 74.34
C ARG A 6 17.18 -23.73 73.23
N SER A 7 17.03 -23.44 71.94
CA SER A 7 16.06 -22.69 71.14
C SER A 7 16.39 -22.90 69.66
N SER A 8 15.41 -22.63 68.79
CA SER A 8 15.56 -22.24 67.38
C SER A 8 15.91 -23.34 66.37
N ILE A 9 14.88 -23.92 65.75
CA ILE A 9 14.98 -24.48 64.41
C ILE A 9 13.94 -23.79 63.55
N TYR A 10 14.43 -23.01 62.58
CA TYR A 10 13.64 -22.39 61.52
C TYR A 10 12.93 -23.47 60.70
N ARG A 11 11.68 -23.20 60.32
CA ARG A 11 10.72 -24.15 59.73
C ARG A 11 11.00 -24.32 58.22
N GLU A 12 11.09 -25.57 57.76
CA GLU A 12 11.41 -25.98 56.37
C GLU A 12 10.30 -25.67 55.33
N ASP A 13 9.18 -25.09 55.75
CA ASP A 13 7.96 -24.96 54.94
C ASP A 13 8.01 -23.82 53.90
N GLU A 14 8.99 -22.92 53.96
CA GLU A 14 9.07 -21.75 53.07
C GLU A 14 9.83 -22.03 51.76
N VAL A 15 10.65 -23.07 51.68
CA VAL A 15 11.54 -23.33 50.52
C VAL A 15 10.78 -23.94 49.34
N CYS A 16 9.74 -24.74 49.59
CA CYS A 16 8.96 -25.42 48.53
C CYS A 16 7.95 -24.53 47.80
N LEU A 17 7.53 -23.42 48.42
CA LEU A 17 6.57 -22.48 47.83
C LEU A 17 7.24 -21.57 46.79
N PHE A 18 8.48 -21.13 47.01
CA PHE A 18 9.22 -20.31 46.06
C PHE A 18 9.55 -21.06 44.76
N TYR A 19 9.91 -22.35 44.85
CA TYR A 19 10.29 -23.15 43.67
C TYR A 19 9.11 -23.45 42.73
N ASN A 20 7.91 -23.65 43.28
CA ASN A 20 6.70 -23.93 42.47
C ASN A 20 6.12 -22.66 41.83
N TYR A 21 6.25 -21.51 42.50
CA TYR A 21 5.87 -20.20 41.93
C TYR A 21 6.72 -19.88 40.70
N ASP A 22 8.04 -20.04 40.81
CA ASP A 22 9.00 -19.75 39.73
C ASP A 22 8.81 -20.68 38.51
N GLN A 23 8.53 -21.97 38.74
CA GLN A 23 8.24 -22.93 37.66
C GLN A 23 6.88 -22.70 36.97
N ALA A 24 5.87 -22.22 37.70
CA ALA A 24 4.57 -21.88 37.14
C ALA A 24 4.63 -20.58 36.32
N GLU A 25 5.37 -19.58 36.80
CA GLU A 25 5.65 -18.34 36.08
C GLU A 25 6.48 -18.61 34.82
N LEU A 26 7.52 -19.44 34.90
CA LEU A 26 8.34 -19.81 33.73
C LEU A 26 7.55 -20.54 32.65
N LYS A 27 6.64 -21.46 33.02
CA LYS A 27 5.73 -22.14 32.08
C LYS A 27 4.73 -21.17 31.44
N THR A 28 4.25 -20.21 32.21
CA THR A 28 3.30 -19.19 31.75
C THR A 28 3.99 -18.20 30.79
N MET A 29 5.18 -17.72 31.14
CA MET A 29 6.03 -16.90 30.26
C MET A 29 6.44 -17.64 28.98
N ARG A 30 6.77 -18.94 29.04
CA ARG A 30 7.09 -19.74 27.85
C ARG A 30 5.88 -19.87 26.91
N LYS A 31 4.67 -20.01 27.45
CA LYS A 31 3.42 -20.01 26.65
C LYS A 31 3.18 -18.65 25.99
N PHE A 32 3.43 -17.55 26.70
CA PHE A 32 3.31 -16.20 26.15
C PHE A 32 4.36 -15.94 25.05
N ILE A 33 5.61 -16.35 25.22
CA ILE A 33 6.66 -16.20 24.21
C ILE A 33 6.29 -16.99 22.95
N ILE A 34 5.85 -18.25 23.10
CA ILE A 34 5.42 -19.06 21.95
C ILE A 34 4.22 -18.40 21.26
N ALA A 35 3.22 -17.93 22.01
CA ALA A 35 2.04 -17.27 21.44
C ALA A 35 2.43 -16.00 20.66
N ILE A 36 3.28 -15.15 21.24
CA ILE A 36 3.77 -13.91 20.59
C ILE A 36 4.59 -14.25 19.35
N SER A 37 5.49 -15.24 19.40
CA SER A 37 6.25 -15.69 18.23
C SER A 37 5.36 -16.24 17.13
N THR A 38 4.32 -17.03 17.47
CA THR A 38 3.36 -17.54 16.47
C THR A 38 2.52 -16.42 15.85
N LEU A 39 2.08 -15.44 16.65
CA LEU A 39 1.38 -14.25 16.15
C LEU A 39 2.28 -13.45 15.22
N TYR A 40 3.55 -13.25 15.59
CA TYR A 40 4.53 -12.54 14.76
C TYR A 40 4.77 -13.24 13.42
N PHE A 41 4.86 -14.58 13.41
CA PHE A 41 5.00 -15.37 12.18
C PHE A 41 3.77 -15.30 11.27
N ILE A 42 2.56 -15.30 11.83
CA ILE A 42 1.31 -15.18 11.04
C ILE A 42 1.24 -13.80 10.36
N PHE A 43 1.48 -12.72 11.12
CA PHE A 43 1.51 -11.36 10.57
C PHE A 43 2.60 -11.18 9.49
N TYR A 44 3.78 -11.79 9.65
CA TYR A 44 4.85 -11.72 8.64
C TYR A 44 4.47 -12.40 7.32
N SER A 45 3.73 -13.51 7.39
CA SER A 45 3.33 -14.27 6.20
C SER A 45 2.29 -13.54 5.34
N GLU A 46 1.39 -12.78 5.94
CA GLU A 46 0.40 -11.96 5.23
C GLU A 46 1.05 -10.76 4.52
N VAL A 47 2.00 -10.09 5.17
CA VAL A 47 2.75 -8.95 4.59
C VAL A 47 3.58 -9.38 3.38
N SER A 48 4.14 -10.59 3.41
CA SER A 48 5.00 -11.10 2.33
C SER A 48 4.22 -11.40 1.05
N LYS A 49 3.01 -11.97 1.17
CA LYS A 49 2.10 -12.22 0.04
C LYS A 49 1.59 -10.93 -0.60
N ALA A 50 1.23 -9.94 0.22
CA ALA A 50 0.74 -8.64 -0.24
C ALA A 50 1.75 -7.90 -1.15
N SER A 51 3.05 -8.14 -0.97
CA SER A 51 4.11 -7.48 -1.76
C SER A 51 4.19 -7.96 -3.22
N SER A 52 3.88 -9.23 -3.48
CA SER A 52 3.88 -9.81 -4.82
C SER A 52 2.61 -9.43 -5.60
N ASP A 53 1.48 -9.31 -4.91
CA ASP A 53 0.18 -9.07 -5.51
C ASP A 53 -0.08 -7.58 -5.81
N TYR A 54 0.72 -6.67 -5.24
CA TYR A 54 0.46 -5.22 -5.27
C TYR A 54 0.34 -4.63 -6.68
N TYR A 55 1.05 -5.18 -7.66
CA TYR A 55 1.00 -4.71 -9.05
C TYR A 55 0.53 -5.77 -10.03
N LEU A 56 0.31 -7.01 -9.62
CA LEU A 56 -0.08 -8.07 -10.56
C LEU A 56 -1.58 -7.99 -10.78
N ASN A 57 -1.96 -7.83 -12.04
CA ASN A 57 -3.35 -8.00 -12.43
C ASN A 57 -3.67 -9.50 -12.35
N SER A 58 -4.46 -9.90 -11.35
CA SER A 58 -4.81 -11.30 -11.10
C SER A 58 -5.48 -11.97 -12.30
N LEU A 59 -6.14 -11.19 -13.18
CA LEU A 59 -6.73 -11.67 -14.43
C LEU A 59 -5.66 -12.07 -15.47
N CYS A 60 -4.49 -11.43 -15.45
CA CYS A 60 -3.36 -11.81 -16.30
C CYS A 60 -2.50 -12.92 -15.70
N ALA A 61 -2.55 -13.12 -14.39
CA ALA A 61 -1.80 -14.16 -13.69
C ALA A 61 -2.30 -15.59 -14.00
N SER A 62 -3.54 -15.74 -14.48
CA SER A 62 -4.14 -17.03 -14.84
C SER A 62 -3.91 -17.46 -16.31
N ALA A 63 -3.24 -16.65 -17.13
CA ALA A 63 -2.98 -16.98 -18.53
C ALA A 63 -1.80 -17.97 -18.68
N GLU A 64 -1.73 -18.73 -19.78
CA GLU A 64 -0.65 -19.69 -20.02
C GLU A 64 0.46 -19.13 -20.95
N GLY A 65 1.72 -19.30 -20.55
CA GLY A 65 2.89 -19.04 -21.42
C GLY A 65 2.97 -17.61 -21.97
N SER A 66 3.10 -17.46 -23.29
CA SER A 66 3.21 -16.15 -23.96
C SER A 66 1.96 -15.28 -23.80
N GLN A 67 0.80 -15.87 -23.51
CA GLN A 67 -0.48 -15.16 -23.32
C GLN A 67 -0.44 -14.26 -22.08
N VAL A 68 0.38 -14.60 -21.08
CA VAL A 68 0.58 -13.77 -19.88
C VAL A 68 1.18 -12.42 -20.25
N VAL A 69 2.26 -12.42 -21.04
CA VAL A 69 2.96 -11.19 -21.44
C VAL A 69 2.06 -10.30 -22.29
N ASP A 70 1.31 -10.88 -23.22
CA ASP A 70 0.39 -10.13 -24.08
C ASP A 70 -0.81 -9.59 -23.28
N CYS A 71 -1.31 -10.32 -22.28
CA CYS A 71 -2.31 -9.80 -21.35
C CYS A 71 -1.81 -8.53 -20.64
N TYR A 72 -0.60 -8.54 -20.08
CA TYR A 72 -0.03 -7.38 -19.40
C TYR A 72 0.21 -6.19 -20.34
N LYS A 73 0.62 -6.44 -21.59
CA LYS A 73 0.74 -5.36 -22.60
C LYS A 73 -0.61 -4.74 -22.92
N ASN A 74 -1.64 -5.57 -23.13
CA ASN A 74 -2.98 -5.10 -23.41
C ASN A 74 -3.57 -4.33 -22.21
N ASP A 75 -3.32 -4.80 -20.99
CA ASP A 75 -3.71 -4.10 -19.77
C ASP A 75 -3.05 -2.72 -19.66
N LEU A 76 -1.76 -2.63 -19.98
CA LEU A 76 -1.05 -1.35 -20.06
C LEU A 76 -1.67 -0.43 -21.12
N LEU A 77 -1.99 -0.93 -22.32
CA LEU A 77 -2.63 -0.13 -23.37
C LEU A 77 -3.99 0.41 -22.90
N ALA A 78 -4.83 -0.44 -22.29
CA ALA A 78 -6.12 -0.04 -21.74
C ALA A 78 -5.97 1.04 -20.67
N SER A 79 -5.05 0.86 -19.71
CA SER A 79 -4.80 1.84 -18.66
C SER A 79 -4.31 3.20 -19.21
N ASN A 80 -3.53 3.21 -20.30
CA ASN A 80 -3.09 4.45 -20.94
C ASN A 80 -4.27 5.20 -21.56
N VAL A 81 -5.21 4.48 -22.18
CA VAL A 81 -6.45 5.07 -22.70
C VAL A 81 -7.29 5.68 -21.57
N GLU A 82 -7.43 4.96 -20.45
CA GLU A 82 -8.13 5.46 -19.26
C GLU A 82 -7.51 6.75 -18.72
N LEU A 83 -6.18 6.78 -18.57
CA LEU A 83 -5.45 7.98 -18.14
C LEU A 83 -5.66 9.15 -19.10
N LYS A 84 -5.50 8.93 -20.41
CA LYS A 84 -5.67 9.99 -21.42
C LYS A 84 -7.09 10.54 -21.44
N LYS A 85 -8.10 9.68 -21.23
CA LYS A 85 -9.49 10.11 -21.09
C LYS A 85 -9.68 10.99 -19.86
N ALA A 86 -9.11 10.63 -18.72
CA ALA A 86 -9.20 11.40 -17.48
C ALA A 86 -8.49 12.77 -17.61
N GLU A 87 -7.28 12.80 -18.20
CA GLU A 87 -6.54 14.05 -18.51
C GLU A 87 -7.35 14.99 -19.41
N LYS A 88 -8.01 14.45 -20.44
CA LYS A 88 -8.89 15.24 -21.31
C LYS A 88 -10.11 15.76 -20.54
N ASN A 89 -10.75 14.91 -19.73
CA ASN A 89 -11.95 15.28 -18.98
C ASN A 89 -11.67 16.45 -18.02
N ILE A 90 -10.63 16.33 -17.20
CA ILE A 90 -10.26 17.39 -16.26
C ILE A 90 -9.88 18.70 -16.96
N THR A 91 -9.20 18.60 -18.11
CA THR A 91 -8.86 19.77 -18.94
C THR A 91 -10.12 20.47 -19.44
N MET A 92 -11.13 19.72 -19.92
CA MET A 92 -12.40 20.30 -20.34
C MET A 92 -13.15 20.94 -19.18
N ARG A 93 -13.17 20.32 -17.99
CA ARG A 93 -13.78 20.88 -16.79
C ARG A 93 -13.16 22.22 -16.37
N ILE A 94 -11.83 22.32 -16.41
CA ILE A 94 -11.12 23.59 -16.11
C ILE A 94 -11.44 24.66 -17.16
N LYS A 95 -11.46 24.30 -18.45
CA LYS A 95 -11.75 25.26 -19.54
C LYS A 95 -13.17 25.83 -19.47
N LYS A 96 -14.14 25.09 -18.94
CA LYS A 96 -15.51 25.59 -18.76
C LYS A 96 -15.59 26.82 -17.84
N TRP A 97 -14.61 27.05 -16.96
CA TRP A 97 -14.61 28.25 -16.11
C TRP A 97 -14.57 29.55 -16.92
N HIS A 98 -13.99 29.56 -18.12
CA HIS A 98 -14.05 30.75 -19.01
C HIS A 98 -15.48 31.07 -19.46
N GLU A 99 -16.36 30.08 -19.56
CA GLU A 99 -17.74 30.26 -20.04
C GLU A 99 -18.62 31.02 -19.03
N MET A 100 -18.12 31.22 -17.80
CA MET A 100 -18.83 31.91 -16.71
C MET A 100 -18.77 33.44 -16.77
N ASN A 101 -17.91 34.02 -17.63
CA ASN A 101 -17.72 35.47 -17.74
C ASN A 101 -17.45 36.18 -16.38
N ASP A 102 -16.61 35.60 -15.52
CA ASP A 102 -16.09 36.24 -14.30
C ASP A 102 -14.61 36.61 -14.50
N ASP A 103 -14.31 37.90 -14.50
CA ASP A 103 -12.96 38.46 -14.67
C ASP A 103 -11.95 37.91 -13.64
N ARG A 104 -12.41 37.44 -12.48
CA ARG A 104 -11.57 36.81 -11.44
C ARG A 104 -11.09 35.42 -11.83
N LEU A 105 -11.82 34.74 -12.72
CA LEU A 105 -11.55 33.36 -13.13
C LEU A 105 -10.67 33.28 -14.38
N ASP A 106 -10.56 34.37 -15.15
CA ASP A 106 -9.90 34.34 -16.45
C ASP A 106 -8.41 33.95 -16.32
N THR A 107 -7.68 34.60 -15.39
CA THR A 107 -6.29 34.23 -15.07
C THR A 107 -6.18 32.89 -14.32
N SER A 108 -7.24 32.46 -13.63
CA SER A 108 -7.25 31.23 -12.84
C SER A 108 -7.28 29.97 -13.73
N VAL A 109 -7.91 30.05 -14.90
CA VAL A 109 -7.93 28.95 -15.90
C VAL A 109 -6.53 28.63 -16.39
N ASP A 110 -5.80 29.65 -16.86
CA ASP A 110 -4.45 29.47 -17.38
C ASP A 110 -3.49 28.93 -16.33
N ILE A 111 -3.57 29.46 -15.10
CA ILE A 111 -2.78 28.96 -13.97
C ILE A 111 -3.13 27.50 -13.66
N ALA A 112 -4.41 27.13 -13.64
CA ALA A 112 -4.85 25.76 -13.37
C ALA A 112 -4.38 24.78 -14.46
N LEU A 113 -4.53 25.15 -15.74
CA LEU A 113 -4.04 24.35 -16.86
C LEU A 113 -2.52 24.19 -16.82
N LYS A 114 -1.78 25.26 -16.51
CA LYS A 114 -0.32 25.18 -16.39
C LYS A 114 0.11 24.27 -15.23
N ARG A 115 -0.58 24.34 -14.08
CA ARG A 115 -0.32 23.47 -12.94
C ARG A 115 -0.67 22.01 -13.23
N LEU A 116 -1.75 21.76 -13.98
CA LEU A 116 -2.10 20.42 -14.44
C LEU A 116 -1.02 19.84 -15.36
N GLU A 117 -0.50 20.64 -16.31
CA GLU A 117 0.62 20.24 -17.17
C GLU A 117 1.85 19.86 -16.34
N MET A 118 2.29 20.72 -15.43
CA MET A 118 3.42 20.45 -14.53
C MET A 118 3.20 19.20 -13.65
N SER A 119 1.96 18.98 -13.21
CA SER A 119 1.58 17.80 -12.45
C SER A 119 1.70 16.52 -13.30
N ASN A 120 1.30 16.56 -14.57
CA ASN A 120 1.40 15.43 -15.49
C ASN A 120 2.86 15.10 -15.88
N GLU A 121 3.71 16.12 -16.06
CA GLU A 121 5.16 15.91 -16.23
C GLU A 121 5.79 15.24 -15.01
N SER A 122 5.43 15.72 -13.81
CA SER A 122 5.92 15.15 -12.55
C SER A 122 5.44 13.71 -12.37
N PHE A 123 4.19 13.43 -12.71
CA PHE A 123 3.64 12.07 -12.70
C PHE A 123 4.41 11.14 -13.66
N THR A 124 4.77 11.62 -14.85
CA THR A 124 5.58 10.84 -15.80
C THR A 124 6.93 10.43 -15.20
N ARG A 125 7.60 11.36 -14.50
CA ARG A 125 8.87 11.07 -13.80
C ARG A 125 8.68 10.10 -12.64
N TYR A 126 7.63 10.29 -11.84
CA TYR A 126 7.28 9.37 -10.75
C TYR A 126 7.01 7.96 -11.26
N ARG A 127 6.18 7.82 -12.32
CA ARG A 127 5.87 6.55 -12.97
C ARG A 127 7.12 5.86 -13.51
N PHE A 128 8.04 6.62 -14.11
CA PHE A 128 9.34 6.10 -14.56
C PHE A 128 10.20 5.58 -13.39
N ALA A 129 10.27 6.30 -12.27
CA ALA A 129 11.03 5.87 -11.10
C ALA A 129 10.43 4.59 -10.49
N GLN A 130 9.09 4.54 -10.35
CA GLN A 130 8.39 3.38 -9.79
C GLN A 130 8.55 2.13 -10.65
N ARG A 131 8.39 2.23 -11.97
CA ARG A 131 8.61 1.06 -12.85
C ARG A 131 10.06 0.57 -12.83
N SER A 132 11.03 1.48 -12.69
CA SER A 132 12.45 1.14 -12.61
C SER A 132 12.75 0.39 -11.32
N PHE A 133 12.11 0.77 -10.22
CA PHE A 133 12.16 0.01 -8.98
C PHE A 133 11.45 -1.35 -9.10
N ALA A 134 10.24 -1.38 -9.67
CA ALA A 134 9.47 -2.62 -9.90
C ALA A 134 10.22 -3.63 -10.78
N GLN A 135 11.03 -3.17 -11.73
CA GLN A 135 11.89 -4.01 -12.56
C GLN A 135 12.87 -4.84 -11.72
N MET A 136 13.41 -4.25 -10.64
CA MET A 136 14.40 -4.85 -9.75
C MET A 136 13.79 -5.62 -8.58
N TRP A 137 12.50 -5.39 -8.30
CA TRP A 137 11.77 -6.08 -7.25
C TRP A 137 11.80 -7.59 -7.50
N GLY A 138 12.22 -8.38 -6.51
CA GLY A 138 12.21 -9.84 -6.55
C GLY A 138 13.50 -10.48 -7.05
N GLY A 139 14.59 -9.71 -7.18
CA GLY A 139 15.95 -10.26 -7.30
C GLY A 139 16.28 -11.00 -8.60
N GLY A 140 15.47 -10.88 -9.64
CA GLY A 140 15.67 -11.60 -10.91
C GLY A 140 15.25 -10.79 -12.13
N GLY A 141 16.09 -10.80 -13.18
CA GLY A 141 15.78 -10.30 -14.51
C GLY A 141 14.92 -11.27 -15.34
N GLY A 142 14.64 -10.92 -16.61
CA GLY A 142 13.90 -11.79 -17.54
C GLY A 142 12.39 -11.51 -17.62
N MET A 143 11.60 -12.50 -18.03
CA MET A 143 10.16 -12.32 -18.34
C MET A 143 9.34 -11.82 -17.14
N ALA A 144 9.65 -12.26 -15.92
CA ALA A 144 9.05 -11.77 -14.69
C ALA A 144 9.33 -10.27 -14.44
N SER A 145 10.48 -9.77 -14.89
CA SER A 145 10.84 -8.36 -14.79
C SER A 145 10.03 -7.50 -15.79
N SER A 146 9.80 -8.01 -17.00
CA SER A 146 9.00 -7.29 -18.02
C SER A 146 7.51 -7.18 -17.67
N THR A 147 6.91 -8.23 -17.11
CA THR A 147 5.50 -8.21 -16.69
C THR A 147 5.26 -7.26 -15.51
N ARG A 148 6.18 -7.21 -14.55
CA ARG A 148 6.16 -6.23 -13.44
C ARG A 148 6.20 -4.79 -13.92
N ILE A 149 6.97 -4.48 -14.96
CA ILE A 149 7.01 -3.11 -15.54
C ILE A 149 5.63 -2.73 -16.08
N TYR A 150 5.04 -3.59 -16.92
CA TYR A 150 3.73 -3.31 -17.52
C TYR A 150 2.64 -3.15 -16.47
N SER A 151 2.65 -4.04 -15.48
CA SER A 151 1.64 -4.08 -14.44
C SER A 151 1.75 -2.90 -13.47
N CYS A 152 2.97 -2.52 -13.08
CA CYS A 152 3.25 -1.31 -12.31
C CYS A 152 2.77 -0.06 -13.05
N GLU A 153 3.11 0.08 -14.34
CA GLU A 153 2.72 1.23 -15.13
C GLU A 153 1.19 1.31 -15.30
N ALA A 154 0.53 0.17 -15.51
CA ALA A 154 -0.93 0.10 -15.63
C ALA A 154 -1.65 0.48 -14.34
N TYR A 155 -1.18 0.00 -13.19
CA TYR A 155 -1.72 0.37 -11.89
C TYR A 155 -1.61 1.87 -11.64
N LEU A 156 -0.44 2.46 -11.88
CA LEU A 156 -0.20 3.89 -11.67
C LEU A 156 -1.06 4.76 -12.58
N ASN A 157 -1.27 4.34 -13.84
CA ASN A 157 -2.17 5.03 -14.76
C ASN A 157 -3.61 5.10 -14.23
N ARG A 158 -4.12 3.99 -13.68
CA ARG A 158 -5.49 3.93 -13.13
C ARG A 158 -5.64 4.76 -11.87
N GLN A 159 -4.68 4.69 -10.96
CA GLN A 159 -4.65 5.53 -9.75
C GLN A 159 -4.68 7.01 -10.12
N ARG A 160 -3.90 7.43 -11.13
CA ARG A 160 -3.92 8.81 -11.60
C ARG A 160 -5.23 9.17 -12.30
N ALA A 161 -5.79 8.27 -13.12
CA ALA A 161 -7.08 8.48 -13.77
C ALA A 161 -8.20 8.70 -12.73
N GLU A 162 -8.21 7.90 -11.67
CA GLU A 162 -9.16 8.03 -10.55
C GLU A 162 -9.00 9.37 -9.84
N GLN A 163 -7.77 9.77 -9.51
CA GLN A 163 -7.49 11.09 -8.90
C GLN A 163 -7.98 12.24 -9.78
N LEU A 164 -7.76 12.18 -11.09
CA LEU A 164 -8.18 13.24 -12.02
C LEU A 164 -9.70 13.28 -12.22
N ASN A 165 -10.36 12.13 -12.32
CA ASN A 165 -11.81 12.07 -12.47
C ASN A 165 -12.53 12.57 -11.21
N ASN A 166 -12.01 12.23 -10.04
CA ASN A 166 -12.58 12.61 -8.74
C ASN A 166 -12.00 13.90 -8.18
N ALA A 167 -11.15 14.61 -8.94
CA ALA A 167 -10.65 15.90 -8.52
C ALA A 167 -11.82 16.86 -8.27
N ASN A 168 -11.80 17.50 -7.11
CA ASN A 168 -12.74 18.55 -6.74
C ASN A 168 -12.42 19.83 -7.54
N VAL A 169 -12.83 19.83 -8.80
CA VAL A 169 -12.85 21.00 -9.67
C VAL A 169 -14.25 21.56 -9.59
N ALA A 170 -14.34 22.81 -9.13
CA ALA A 170 -15.60 23.51 -8.96
C ALA A 170 -16.46 23.38 -10.23
N ASP A 171 -17.69 22.93 -10.02
CA ASP A 171 -18.72 22.85 -11.03
C ASP A 171 -19.63 24.05 -10.87
N PHE A 172 -19.26 25.14 -11.51
CA PHE A 172 -20.03 26.39 -11.44
C PHE A 172 -21.28 26.38 -12.33
N SER A 173 -21.66 25.22 -12.90
CA SER A 173 -22.93 25.09 -13.62
C SER A 173 -24.16 25.03 -12.70
N THR A 174 -23.95 24.88 -11.39
CA THR A 174 -25.02 24.73 -10.39
C THR A 174 -25.17 25.89 -9.41
N ASP A 175 -24.32 26.93 -9.45
CA ASP A 175 -24.39 28.07 -8.52
C ASP A 175 -25.35 29.15 -9.04
N GLY A 176 -26.57 28.72 -9.34
CA GLY A 176 -27.72 29.58 -9.64
C GLY A 176 -28.82 29.36 -8.62
N ASP A 177 -28.57 29.77 -7.37
CA ASP A 177 -29.60 30.04 -6.35
C ASP A 177 -29.23 31.34 -5.59
#